data_AF-A0A9Q0BRI1-F1
#
_entry.id   AF-A0A9Q0BRI1-F1
#
_cell.length_a   1.000
_cell.length_b   1.000
_cell.length_c   1.000
_cell.angle_alpha   90.00
_cell.angle_beta   90.00
_cell.angle_gamma   90.00
#
_symmetry.space_group_name_H-M   'P 1'
#
loop_
_entity.id
_entity.type
_entity.pdbx_description
1 polymer ?
#
loop_
_entity_poly.entity_id
_entity_poly.type
_entity_poly.pdbx_seq_one_letter_code
_entity_poly.pdbx_strand_id
1 'polypeptide(L)'
;MTNEESDLRSALLLEQAAYCFLVTQPPMHRKYAFHIVLAGNRYSRAGQRKHAYRCYRQAYQVFQRREWSLAEDHIQYTVAKQAYMLKQLEEASRSFAHLLRPGSLQSAQQQTSFLKEYIQTQNVS
;
A
#
# COMPACT_ATOMS: atom_id res chain seq x y z
N MET A 1 22.44 3.51 13.46
CA MET A 1 22.25 2.22 12.77
C MET A 1 20.91 1.62 13.17
N THR A 2 19.80 2.02 12.54
CA THR A 2 18.52 1.30 12.69
C THR A 2 18.52 0.13 11.72
N ASN A 3 19.20 -0.91 12.18
CA ASN A 3 19.32 -2.29 11.73
C ASN A 3 18.23 -2.76 10.75
N GLU A 4 18.54 -2.87 9.45
CA GLU A 4 17.63 -3.43 8.42
C GLU A 4 17.08 -4.81 8.81
N GLU A 5 17.87 -5.59 9.55
CA GLU A 5 17.46 -6.89 10.10
C GLU A 5 16.35 -6.75 11.15
N SER A 6 16.38 -5.67 11.94
CA SER A 6 15.30 -5.32 12.87
C SER A 6 14.02 -4.96 12.12
N ASP A 7 14.12 -4.22 11.01
CA ASP A 7 12.96 -3.90 10.17
C ASP A 7 12.39 -5.16 9.50
N LEU A 8 13.22 -6.08 9.01
CA LEU A 8 12.76 -7.33 8.41
C LEU A 8 12.07 -8.26 9.41
N ARG A 9 12.70 -8.50 10.57
CA ARG A 9 12.11 -9.33 11.65
C ARG A 9 10.80 -8.72 12.15
N SER A 10 10.78 -7.40 12.35
CA SER A 10 9.57 -6.69 12.75
C SER A 10 8.46 -6.81 11.70
N ALA A 11 8.79 -6.71 10.41
CA ALA A 11 7.83 -6.87 9.32
C ALA A 11 7.18 -8.27 9.35
N LEU A 12 7.99 -9.31 9.49
CA LEU A 12 7.52 -10.69 9.54
C LEU A 12 6.62 -10.95 10.74
N LEU A 13 7.01 -10.48 11.93
CA LEU A 13 6.20 -10.62 13.14
C LEU A 13 4.87 -9.86 13.04
N LEU A 14 4.88 -8.66 12.47
CA LEU A 14 3.65 -7.88 12.23
C LEU A 14 2.73 -8.58 11.23
N GLU A 15 3.28 -9.16 10.16
CA GLU A 15 2.49 -9.89 9.16
C GLU A 15 1.86 -11.14 9.79
N GLN A 16 2.60 -11.91 10.59
CA GLN A 16 2.05 -13.09 11.30
C GLN A 16 0.99 -12.69 12.34
N ALA A 17 1.25 -11.66 13.14
CA ALA A 17 0.27 -11.15 14.10
C ALA A 17 -1.01 -10.65 13.40
N ALA A 18 -0.88 -10.09 12.19
CA ALA A 18 -2.03 -9.69 11.41
C ALA A 18 -2.96 -10.88 11.11
N TYR A 19 -2.41 -12.01 10.66
CA TYR A 19 -3.22 -13.20 10.34
C TYR A 19 -3.98 -13.76 11.54
N CYS A 20 -3.46 -13.60 12.77
CA CYS A 20 -4.19 -13.99 13.98
C CYS A 20 -5.55 -13.27 14.10
N PHE A 21 -5.67 -12.01 13.63
CA PHE A 21 -6.94 -11.28 13.63
C PHE A 21 -7.98 -11.84 12.66
N LEU A 22 -7.60 -12.66 11.68
CA LEU A 22 -8.56 -13.33 10.79
C LEU A 22 -9.16 -14.59 11.45
N VAL A 23 -8.44 -15.20 12.39
CA VAL A 23 -8.85 -16.44 13.06
C VAL A 23 -9.66 -16.17 14.34
N THR A 24 -9.70 -14.92 14.83
CA THR A 24 -10.56 -14.55 15.97
C THR A 24 -12.04 -14.67 15.62
N GLN A 25 -12.88 -14.87 16.63
CA GLN A 25 -14.33 -14.92 16.45
C GLN A 25 -15.02 -13.78 17.24
N PRO A 26 -15.58 -12.75 16.58
CA PRO A 26 -15.63 -12.54 15.13
C PRO A 26 -14.29 -12.09 14.51
N PRO A 27 -14.07 -12.29 13.19
CA PRO A 27 -12.84 -11.85 12.53
C PRO A 27 -12.66 -10.33 12.53
N MET A 28 -11.46 -9.88 12.91
CA MET A 28 -11.14 -8.45 13.07
C MET A 28 -10.43 -7.88 11.83
N HIS A 29 -11.12 -7.84 10.70
CA HIS A 29 -10.59 -7.38 9.39
C HIS A 29 -9.86 -6.03 9.42
N ARG A 30 -10.37 -5.06 10.21
CA ARG A 30 -9.76 -3.73 10.32
C ARG A 30 -8.39 -3.79 11.00
N LYS A 31 -8.27 -4.57 12.08
CA LYS A 31 -7.00 -4.79 12.78
C LYS A 31 -6.02 -5.54 11.89
N TYR A 32 -6.48 -6.58 11.19
CA TYR A 32 -5.68 -7.27 10.18
C TYR A 32 -5.09 -6.29 9.15
N ALA A 33 -5.94 -5.51 8.47
CA ALA A 33 -5.49 -4.63 7.40
C ALA A 33 -4.52 -3.55 7.90
N PHE A 34 -4.76 -3.00 9.10
CA PHE A 34 -3.86 -2.05 9.73
C PHE A 34 -2.46 -2.65 10.00
N HIS A 35 -2.39 -3.86 10.55
CA HIS A 35 -1.10 -4.52 10.83
C HIS A 35 -0.37 -4.94 9.55
N ILE A 36 -1.11 -5.35 8.51
CA ILE A 36 -0.54 -5.62 7.19
C ILE A 36 0.08 -4.35 6.56
N VAL A 37 -0.55 -3.18 6.71
CA VAL A 37 0.04 -1.90 6.26
C VAL A 37 1.34 -1.59 7.00
N LEU A 38 1.39 -1.82 8.32
CA LEU A 38 2.61 -1.65 9.11
C LEU A 38 3.71 -2.62 8.68
N ALA A 39 3.38 -3.89 8.44
CA ALA A 39 4.32 -4.88 7.90
C ALA A 39 4.86 -4.44 6.54
N GLY A 40 4.00 -3.96 5.64
CA GLY A 40 4.39 -3.44 4.33
C GLY A 40 5.38 -2.27 4.42
N ASN A 41 5.16 -1.33 5.34
CA ASN A 41 6.10 -0.23 5.59
C ASN A 41 7.48 -0.75 6.04
N ARG A 42 7.51 -1.71 6.97
CA ARG A 42 8.75 -2.31 7.48
C ARG A 42 9.48 -3.11 6.41
N TYR A 43 8.77 -3.88 5.59
CA TYR A 43 9.36 -4.54 4.42
C TYR A 43 9.96 -3.55 3.44
N SER A 44 9.30 -2.42 3.18
CA SER A 44 9.83 -1.38 2.29
C SER A 44 11.13 -0.79 2.83
N ARG A 45 11.21 -0.56 4.15
CA ARG A 45 12.42 -0.06 4.82
C ARG A 45 13.57 -1.07 4.79
N ALA A 46 13.26 -2.36 4.89
CA ALA A 46 14.23 -3.46 4.75
C ALA A 46 14.56 -3.81 3.28
N GLY A 47 14.15 -2.99 2.31
CA GLY A 47 14.42 -3.22 0.88
C GLY A 47 13.61 -4.35 0.23
N GLN A 48 12.72 -5.02 0.97
CA GLN A 48 11.90 -6.16 0.54
C GLN A 48 10.65 -5.71 -0.25
N ARG A 49 10.85 -5.11 -1.41
CA ARG A 49 9.80 -4.49 -2.25
C ARG A 49 8.66 -5.42 -2.63
N LYS A 50 8.96 -6.68 -2.99
CA LYS A 50 7.95 -7.68 -3.35
C LYS A 50 7.01 -7.99 -2.17
N HIS A 51 7.58 -8.13 -0.96
CA HIS A 51 6.81 -8.35 0.26
C HIS A 51 5.97 -7.13 0.62
N ALA A 52 6.56 -5.93 0.54
CA ALA A 52 5.84 -4.68 0.74
C ALA A 52 4.63 -4.56 -0.20
N TYR A 53 4.84 -4.75 -1.50
CA TYR A 53 3.77 -4.72 -2.50
C TYR A 53 2.65 -5.72 -2.19
N ARG A 54 2.99 -6.97 -1.85
CA ARG A 54 2.01 -8.00 -1.45
C ARG A 54 1.17 -7.55 -0.25
N CYS A 55 1.82 -7.06 0.81
CA CYS A 55 1.12 -6.57 2.00
C CYS A 55 0.15 -5.43 1.66
N TYR A 56 0.60 -4.41 0.91
CA TYR A 56 -0.30 -3.31 0.54
C TYR A 56 -1.49 -3.77 -0.32
N ARG A 57 -1.32 -4.75 -1.21
CA ARG A 57 -2.44 -5.35 -1.94
C ARG A 57 -3.42 -6.11 -1.06
N GLN A 58 -2.93 -6.86 -0.08
CA GLN A 58 -3.78 -7.54 0.91
C GLN A 58 -4.57 -6.54 1.76
N ALA A 59 -3.94 -5.44 2.17
CA ALA A 59 -4.65 -4.35 2.86
C ALA A 59 -5.70 -3.71 1.96
N TYR A 60 -5.37 -3.44 0.69
CA TYR A 60 -6.29 -2.84 -0.27
C TYR A 60 -7.60 -3.64 -0.40
N GLN A 61 -7.55 -4.97 -0.39
CA GLN A 61 -8.76 -5.82 -0.43
C GLN A 61 -9.75 -5.54 0.71
N VAL A 62 -9.27 -5.07 1.86
CA VAL A 62 -10.12 -4.71 3.00
C VAL A 62 -10.62 -3.26 2.89
N PHE A 63 -9.79 -2.33 2.41
CA PHE A 63 -10.12 -0.91 2.31
C PHE A 63 -10.92 -0.54 1.06
N GLN A 64 -10.79 -1.31 -0.02
CA GLN A 64 -11.49 -1.05 -1.29
C GLN A 64 -13.01 -1.02 -1.09
N ARG A 65 -13.68 -0.13 -1.82
CA ARG A 65 -15.15 0.01 -1.82
C ARG A 65 -15.76 0.31 -0.44
N ARG A 66 -14.98 0.91 0.45
CA ARG A 66 -15.45 1.44 1.74
C ARG A 66 -15.38 2.96 1.72
N GLU A 67 -16.10 3.62 2.62
CA GLU A 67 -16.11 5.08 2.80
C GLU A 67 -14.81 5.65 3.41
N TRP A 68 -13.69 4.95 3.22
CA TRP A 68 -12.38 5.26 3.80
C TRP A 68 -11.42 5.78 2.74
N SER A 69 -11.87 6.77 1.97
CA SER A 69 -11.17 7.28 0.79
C SER A 69 -9.72 7.66 1.07
N LEU A 70 -9.42 8.32 2.20
CA LEU A 70 -8.04 8.72 2.55
C LEU A 70 -7.11 7.52 2.78
N ALA A 71 -7.59 6.47 3.46
CA ALA A 71 -6.81 5.26 3.72
C ALA A 71 -6.63 4.45 2.43
N GLU A 72 -7.69 4.35 1.63
CA GLU A 72 -7.64 3.74 0.31
C GLU A 72 -6.62 4.45 -0.60
N ASP A 73 -6.64 5.79 -0.64
CA ASP A 73 -5.72 6.58 -1.45
C ASP A 73 -4.27 6.42 -0.99
N HIS A 74 -4.01 6.41 0.32
CA HIS A 74 -2.67 6.15 0.84
C HIS A 74 -2.14 4.76 0.43
N ILE A 75 -2.98 3.74 0.54
CA ILE A 75 -2.61 2.37 0.14
C ILE A 75 -2.36 2.32 -1.36
N GLN A 76 -3.27 2.86 -2.17
CA GLN A 76 -3.16 2.83 -3.62
C GLN A 76 -1.92 3.59 -4.13
N TYR A 77 -1.61 4.74 -3.52
CA TYR A 77 -0.37 5.47 -3.78
C TYR A 77 0.85 4.63 -3.48
N THR A 78 0.86 3.93 -2.34
CA THR A 78 1.99 3.08 -1.97
C THR A 78 2.13 1.86 -2.90
N VAL A 79 1.01 1.23 -3.29
CA VAL A 79 0.98 0.15 -4.28
C VAL A 79 1.56 0.63 -5.60
N ALA A 80 1.15 1.81 -6.09
CA ALA A 80 1.63 2.39 -7.34
C ALA A 80 3.15 2.59 -7.33
N LYS A 81 3.69 3.15 -6.24
CA LYS A 81 5.14 3.34 -6.08
C LYS A 81 5.92 2.03 -6.04
N GLN A 82 5.42 1.03 -5.31
CA GLN A 82 6.08 -0.27 -5.26
C GLN A 82 6.03 -0.97 -6.62
N ALA A 83 4.90 -0.93 -7.33
CA ALA A 83 4.75 -1.46 -8.68
C ALA A 83 5.72 -0.79 -9.67
N TYR A 84 5.84 0.54 -9.61
CA TYR A 84 6.78 1.30 -10.43
C TYR A 84 8.23 0.86 -10.18
N MET A 85 8.63 0.75 -8.91
CA MET A 85 9.97 0.29 -8.51
C MET A 85 10.24 -1.17 -8.91
N LEU A 86 9.20 -2.00 -9.02
CA LEU A 86 9.26 -3.37 -9.51
C LEU A 86 9.17 -3.47 -11.05
N LYS A 87 9.16 -2.34 -11.77
CA LYS A 87 8.99 -2.25 -13.23
C LYS A 87 7.66 -2.82 -13.75
N GLN A 88 6.64 -2.90 -12.89
CA GLN A 88 5.28 -3.29 -13.24
C GLN A 88 4.47 -2.06 -13.64
N LEU A 89 4.81 -1.46 -14.78
CA LEU A 89 4.30 -0.15 -15.19
C LEU A 89 2.77 -0.14 -15.39
N GLU A 90 2.20 -1.21 -15.92
CA GLU A 90 0.74 -1.34 -16.12
C GLU A 90 -0.01 -1.28 -14.79
N GLU A 91 0.45 -2.01 -13.77
CA GLU A 91 -0.14 -1.99 -12.43
C GLU A 91 0.08 -0.65 -11.72
N ALA A 92 1.24 -0.02 -11.93
CA ALA A 92 1.50 1.32 -11.41
C ALA A 92 0.55 2.36 -12.02
N SER A 93 0.38 2.34 -13.34
CA SER A 93 -0.53 3.22 -14.08
C SER A 93 -1.97 3.05 -13.61
N ARG A 94 -2.49 1.80 -13.54
CA ARG A 94 -3.82 1.51 -13.01
C ARG A 94 -4.01 2.06 -11.59
N SER A 95 -2.98 1.90 -10.75
CA SER A 95 -3.04 2.35 -9.37
C SER A 95 -3.07 3.88 -9.25
N PHE A 96 -2.24 4.57 -10.02
CA PHE A 96 -2.24 6.04 -10.07
C PHE A 96 -3.53 6.59 -10.69
N ALA A 97 -4.09 5.95 -11.72
CA ALA A 97 -5.37 6.35 -12.32
C ALA A 97 -6.51 6.31 -11.29
N HIS A 98 -6.54 5.30 -10.41
CA HIS A 98 -7.54 5.19 -9.35
C HIS A 98 -7.50 6.39 -8.38
N LEU A 99 -6.33 7.00 -8.17
CA LEU A 99 -6.16 8.17 -7.30
C LEU A 99 -6.73 9.46 -7.91
N LEU A 100 -6.92 9.50 -9.23
CA LEU A 100 -7.46 10.66 -9.95
C LEU A 100 -9.00 10.66 -9.98
N ARG A 101 -9.66 9.73 -9.27
CA ARG A 101 -11.12 9.65 -9.22
C ARG A 101 -11.74 10.87 -8.50
N PRO A 102 -12.89 11.38 -8.95
CA PRO A 102 -13.58 12.51 -8.31
C PRO A 102 -13.94 12.29 -6.83
N GLY A 103 -14.02 11.04 -6.38
CA GLY A 103 -14.34 10.68 -4.99
C GLY A 103 -13.17 10.73 -4.00
N SER A 104 -11.96 11.13 -4.42
CA SER A 104 -10.84 11.32 -3.51
C SER A 104 -11.04 12.57 -2.64
N LEU A 105 -10.83 12.44 -1.33
CA LEU A 105 -10.88 13.55 -0.36
C LEU A 105 -9.50 14.20 -0.13
N GLN A 106 -8.54 13.94 -1.01
CA GLN A 106 -7.19 14.48 -0.92
C GLN A 106 -7.14 15.96 -1.32
N SER A 107 -6.14 16.68 -0.80
CA SER A 107 -5.96 18.09 -1.14
C SER A 107 -5.58 18.26 -2.62
N ALA A 108 -5.88 19.44 -3.19
CA ALA A 108 -5.50 19.76 -4.57
C ALA A 108 -3.99 19.59 -4.83
N GLN A 109 -3.15 19.91 -3.84
CA GLN A 109 -1.70 19.71 -3.92
C GLN A 109 -1.33 18.23 -4.05
N GLN A 110 -1.97 17.35 -3.28
CA GLN A 110 -1.73 15.93 -3.33
C GLN A 110 -2.24 15.32 -4.65
N GLN A 111 -3.42 15.74 -5.12
CA GLN A 111 -3.96 15.32 -6.42
C GLN A 111 -3.04 15.75 -7.59
N THR A 112 -2.46 16.94 -7.51
CA THR A 112 -1.47 17.42 -8.50
C THR A 112 -0.23 16.52 -8.51
N SER A 113 0.21 16.06 -7.34
CA SER A 113 1.36 15.15 -7.23
C SER A 113 1.04 13.78 -7.83
N PHE A 114 -0.16 13.23 -7.58
CA PHE A 114 -0.62 12.00 -8.22
C PHE A 114 -0.70 12.12 -9.74
N LEU A 115 -1.17 13.25 -10.27
CA LEU A 115 -1.24 13.48 -11.71
C LEU A 115 0.15 13.49 -12.36
N LYS A 116 1.13 14.14 -11.73
CA LYS A 116 2.52 14.15 -12.21
C LYS A 116 3.11 12.75 -12.27
N GLU A 117 2.92 11.97 -11.20
CA GLU A 117 3.40 10.58 -11.14
C GLU A 117 2.71 9.70 -12.19
N TYR A 118 1.39 9.86 -12.40
CA TYR A 118 0.66 9.16 -13.44
C TYR A 118 1.23 9.45 -14.84
N ILE A 119 1.40 10.71 -15.21
CA ILE A 119 1.96 11.11 -16.52
C ILE A 119 3.37 10.54 -16.71
N GLN A 120 4.19 10.55 -15.66
CA GLN A 120 5.53 9.96 -15.71
C GLN A 120 5.49 8.45 -16.00
N THR A 121 4.50 7.71 -15.48
CA THR A 121 4.37 6.29 -15.82
C THR A 121 3.98 6.04 -17.28
N GLN A 122 3.29 6.98 -17.94
CA GLN A 122 2.89 6.88 -19.36
C GLN A 122 4.02 7.27 -20.32
N ASN A 123 4.93 8.16 -19.91
CA ASN A 123 6.03 8.59 -20.76
C ASN A 123 7.20 7.60 -20.83
N VAL A 124 7.19 6.55 -19.99
CA VAL A 124 8.26 5.54 -19.88
C VAL A 124 7.84 4.21 -20.53
N SER A 125 6.57 4.06 -20.92
CA SER A 125 6.04 2.93 -21.70
C SER A 125 6.14 3.19 -23.20
#